data_AF-A0A229H7I9-F1
#
_entry.id   AF-A0A229H7I9-F1
#
_cell.length_a   1.000
_cell.length_b   1.000
_cell.length_c   1.000
_cell.angle_alpha   90.00
_cell.angle_beta   90.00
_cell.angle_gamma   90.00
#
_symmetry.space_group_name_H-M   'P 1'
#
loop_
_entity.id
_entity.type
_entity.pdbx_description
1 polymer ?
#
loop_
_entity_poly.entity_id
_entity_poly.type
_entity_poly.pdbx_seq_one_letter_code
_entity_poly.pdbx_strand_id
1 'polypeptide(L)'
;MCDLVVAVAPRIFAVVQEYEVDPGVKDGCVAAWGLAFDDGPVRVTTTDGTRQFVLKTPERALRWFAGRGRGGEDEVSARLVWLGRSVVADFEQAEAA
;
A
#
# COMPACT_ATOMS: atom_id res chain seq x y z
N MET A 1 -12.65 -21.18 12.25
CA MET A 1 -12.66 -19.71 12.24
C MET A 1 -11.47 -19.14 11.48
N CYS A 2 -10.24 -19.68 11.64
CA CYS A 2 -9.08 -19.31 10.80
C CYS A 2 -9.35 -19.40 9.29
N ASP A 3 -9.98 -20.49 8.82
CA ASP A 3 -10.28 -20.67 7.39
C ASP A 3 -11.19 -19.57 6.83
N LEU A 4 -12.16 -19.12 7.63
CA LEU A 4 -13.02 -18.00 7.26
C LEU A 4 -12.22 -16.70 7.16
N VAL A 5 -11.33 -16.44 8.14
CA VAL A 5 -10.46 -15.26 8.13
C VAL A 5 -9.59 -15.22 6.87
N VAL A 6 -8.96 -16.34 6.51
CA VAL A 6 -8.17 -16.46 5.28
C VAL A 6 -9.05 -16.28 4.04
N ALA A 7 -10.25 -16.87 4.02
CA ALA A 7 -11.17 -16.78 2.89
C ALA A 7 -11.67 -15.35 2.61
N VAL A 8 -11.81 -14.52 3.66
CA VAL A 8 -12.27 -13.12 3.52
C VAL A 8 -11.15 -12.09 3.66
N ALA A 9 -9.89 -12.52 3.77
CA ALA A 9 -8.76 -11.63 3.98
C ALA A 9 -8.60 -10.67 2.78
N PRO A 10 -8.54 -9.34 3.01
CA PRO A 10 -8.25 -8.41 1.94
C PRO A 10 -6.83 -8.65 1.40
N ARG A 11 -6.64 -8.41 0.10
CA ARG A 11 -5.30 -8.36 -0.47
C ARG A 11 -4.62 -7.06 -0.04
N ILE A 12 -3.39 -7.19 0.45
CA ILE A 12 -2.58 -6.05 0.88
C ILE A 12 -1.64 -5.66 -0.26
N PHE A 13 -1.48 -4.36 -0.48
CA PHE A 13 -0.47 -3.82 -1.38
C PHE A 13 0.23 -2.61 -0.78
N ALA A 14 1.44 -2.35 -1.25
CA ALA A 14 2.18 -1.12 -1.01
C ALA A 14 2.09 -0.22 -2.24
N VAL A 15 2.07 1.09 -2.00
CA VAL A 15 2.40 2.10 -3.02
C VAL A 15 3.86 2.49 -2.80
N VAL A 16 4.71 2.16 -3.75
CA VAL A 16 6.14 2.48 -3.71
C VAL A 16 6.38 3.68 -4.61
N GLN A 17 6.98 4.73 -4.05
CA GLN A 17 7.55 5.84 -4.81
C GLN A 17 8.98 5.51 -5.17
N GLU A 18 9.36 5.87 -6.39
CA GLU A 18 10.73 5.75 -6.88
C GLU A 18 11.16 7.08 -7.45
N TYR A 19 12.37 7.47 -7.08
CA TYR A 19 12.97 8.73 -7.45
C TYR A 19 14.45 8.52 -7.75
N GLU A 20 14.98 9.39 -8.60
CA GLU A 20 16.39 9.42 -8.90
C GLU A 20 17.12 10.16 -7.77
N VAL A 21 18.19 9.56 -7.24
CA VAL A 21 19.03 10.17 -6.19
C VAL A 21 20.33 10.71 -6.75
N ASP A 22 20.82 10.08 -7.82
CA ASP A 22 21.97 10.48 -8.63
C ASP A 22 21.69 10.04 -10.08
N PRO A 23 22.34 10.63 -11.10
CA PRO A 23 22.16 10.25 -12.50
C PRO A 23 22.24 8.73 -12.74
N GLY A 24 21.09 8.11 -13.05
CA GLY A 24 20.97 6.66 -13.27
C GLY A 24 20.88 5.78 -12.02
N VAL A 25 20.89 6.37 -10.81
CA VAL A 25 20.71 5.68 -9.53
C VAL A 25 19.33 5.96 -8.99
N LYS A 26 18.52 4.91 -8.84
CA LYS A 26 17.15 4.99 -8.31
C LYS A 26 17.10 4.50 -6.88
N ASP A 27 16.41 5.25 -6.04
CA ASP A 27 15.98 4.82 -4.71
C ASP A 27 14.45 4.79 -4.64
N GLY A 28 13.90 4.18 -3.60
CA GLY A 28 12.47 4.10 -3.42
C GLY A 28 12.05 3.92 -1.98
N CYS A 29 10.84 4.36 -1.69
CA CYS A 29 10.24 4.21 -0.37
C CYS A 29 8.77 3.82 -0.45
N VAL A 30 8.29 3.14 0.58
CA VAL A 30 6.86 2.86 0.73
C VAL A 30 6.16 4.14 1.18
N ALA A 31 5.34 4.71 0.31
CA ALA A 31 4.61 5.95 0.58
C ALA A 31 3.25 5.69 1.24
N ALA A 32 2.65 4.54 0.97
CA ALA A 32 1.37 4.14 1.55
C ALA A 32 1.16 2.62 1.51
N TRP A 33 0.24 2.16 2.35
CA TRP A 33 -0.29 0.80 2.37
C TRP A 33 -1.76 0.79 1.99
N GLY A 34 -2.19 -0.26 1.30
CA GLY A 34 -3.55 -0.42 0.83
C GLY A 34 -4.16 -1.80 1.12
N LEU A 35 -5.46 -1.80 1.38
CA LEU A 35 -6.31 -2.98 1.54
C LEU A 35 -7.34 -3.00 0.41
N ALA A 36 -7.33 -4.07 -0.37
CA ALA A 36 -8.33 -4.34 -1.40
C ALA A 36 -9.18 -5.54 -1.01
N PHE A 37 -10.48 -5.30 -0.82
CA PHE A 37 -11.47 -6.35 -0.62
C PHE A 37 -11.97 -6.83 -1.98
N ASP A 38 -12.32 -8.12 -2.10
CA ASP A 38 -12.66 -8.74 -3.39
C ASP A 38 -13.82 -8.02 -4.12
N ASP A 39 -14.83 -7.52 -3.40
CA ASP A 39 -15.98 -6.77 -3.95
C ASP A 39 -16.19 -5.37 -3.32
N GLY A 40 -15.12 -4.78 -2.78
CA GLY A 40 -15.22 -3.60 -1.92
C GLY A 40 -14.37 -2.39 -2.35
N PRO A 41 -14.59 -1.24 -1.68
CA PRO A 41 -13.72 -0.10 -1.87
C PRO A 41 -12.30 -0.42 -1.37
N VAL A 42 -11.31 0.11 -2.08
CA VAL A 42 -9.91 0.05 -1.68
C VAL A 42 -9.62 1.14 -0.66
N ARG A 43 -9.05 0.74 0.48
CA ARG A 43 -8.60 1.70 1.51
C ARG A 43 -7.10 1.86 1.42
N VAL A 44 -6.61 3.08 1.39
CA VAL A 44 -5.17 3.38 1.33
C VAL A 44 -4.82 4.35 2.45
N THR A 45 -3.76 4.07 3.21
CA THR A 45 -3.26 4.92 4.29
C THR A 45 -1.79 5.21 4.07
N THR A 46 -1.36 6.47 4.19
CA THR A 46 0.06 6.84 4.10
C THR A 46 0.87 6.20 5.21
N THR A 47 2.15 5.95 4.96
CA THR A 47 3.02 5.25 5.92
C THR A 47 3.20 6.02 7.23
N ASP A 48 3.03 7.34 7.20
CA ASP A 48 3.00 8.22 8.37
C ASP A 48 1.64 8.26 9.09
N GLY A 49 0.62 7.57 8.56
CA GLY A 49 -0.75 7.54 9.10
C GLY A 49 -1.56 8.83 8.91
N THR A 50 -1.01 9.87 8.30
CA THR A 50 -1.62 11.20 8.27
C THR A 50 -2.76 11.35 7.25
N ARG A 51 -2.78 10.53 6.20
CA ARG A 51 -3.77 10.58 5.14
C ARG A 51 -4.37 9.21 4.88
N GLN A 52 -5.69 9.21 4.70
CA GLN A 52 -6.47 8.03 4.34
C GLN A 52 -7.32 8.32 3.11
N PHE A 53 -7.41 7.33 2.23
CA PHE A 53 -8.15 7.41 0.98
C PHE A 53 -9.09 6.21 0.87
N VAL A 54 -10.29 6.47 0.34
CA VAL A 54 -11.24 5.44 -0.10
C VAL A 54 -11.37 5.55 -1.60
N LEU A 55 -10.92 4.53 -2.31
CA LEU A 55 -10.79 4.50 -3.76
C LEU A 55 -11.61 3.35 -4.35
N LYS A 56 -12.00 3.48 -5.62
CA LYS A 56 -12.70 2.41 -6.34
C LYS A 56 -11.77 1.30 -6.81
N THR A 57 -10.52 1.62 -7.14
CA THR A 57 -9.52 0.67 -7.60
C THR A 57 -8.14 1.05 -7.04
N PRO A 58 -7.21 0.11 -6.88
CA PRO A 58 -5.91 0.38 -6.28
C PRO A 58 -5.02 1.26 -7.19
N GLU A 59 -5.17 1.19 -8.51
CA GLU A 59 -4.38 1.98 -9.48
C GLU A 59 -4.66 3.48 -9.35
N ARG A 60 -5.83 3.86 -8.83
CA ARG A 60 -6.14 5.27 -8.56
C ARG A 60 -5.22 5.87 -7.50
N ALA A 61 -4.62 5.05 -6.63
CA ALA A 61 -3.66 5.52 -5.64
C ALA A 61 -2.43 6.13 -6.33
N LEU A 62 -1.97 5.56 -7.45
CA LEU A 62 -0.75 6.01 -8.14
C LEU A 62 -0.77 7.50 -8.49
N ARG A 63 -1.93 8.05 -8.85
CA ARG A 63 -2.07 9.48 -9.20
C ARG A 63 -1.82 10.43 -8.03
N TRP A 64 -1.93 9.94 -6.79
CA TRP A 64 -1.68 10.73 -5.58
C TRP A 64 -0.22 10.67 -5.14
N PHE A 65 0.51 9.66 -5.61
CA PHE A 65 1.88 9.38 -5.18
C PHE A 65 2.92 9.54 -6.30
N ALA A 66 2.50 9.65 -7.55
CA ALA A 66 3.35 10.03 -8.68
C ALA A 66 3.26 11.54 -8.94
N GLY A 67 4.34 12.15 -9.42
CA GLY A 67 4.36 13.58 -9.78
C GLY A 67 5.76 14.17 -9.77
N ARG A 68 5.87 15.51 -9.80
CA ARG A 68 7.15 16.19 -9.60
C ARG A 68 7.59 16.07 -8.14
N GLY A 69 8.83 15.64 -7.93
CA GLY A 69 9.47 15.64 -6.63
C GLY A 69 9.47 17.03 -5.99
N ARG A 70 9.65 17.08 -4.67
CA ARG A 70 9.62 18.30 -3.85
C ARG A 70 10.65 19.37 -4.31
N GLY A 71 11.64 18.97 -5.11
CA GLY A 71 12.69 19.80 -5.70
C GLY A 71 12.50 20.21 -7.17
N GLY A 72 11.36 19.89 -7.80
CA GLY A 72 10.97 20.46 -9.10
C GLY A 72 11.58 19.80 -10.36
N GLU A 73 12.64 19.01 -10.23
CA GLU A 73 13.43 18.50 -11.35
C GLU A 73 13.23 16.98 -11.57
N ASP A 74 13.16 16.20 -10.50
CA ASP A 74 13.03 14.74 -10.60
C ASP A 74 11.57 14.27 -10.65
N GLU A 75 11.26 13.47 -11.66
CA GLU A 75 9.97 12.79 -11.79
C GLU A 75 9.90 11.63 -10.79
N VAL A 76 9.00 11.75 -9.81
CA VAL A 76 8.68 10.66 -8.89
C VAL A 76 7.67 9.75 -9.56
N SER A 77 8.11 8.54 -9.88
CA SER A 77 7.22 7.48 -10.37
C SER A 77 6.62 6.72 -9.18
N ALA A 78 5.42 6.19 -9.34
CA ALA A 78 4.78 5.35 -8.33
C ALA A 78 4.33 4.02 -8.94
N ARG A 79 4.51 2.94 -8.19
CA ARG A 79 4.07 1.59 -8.57
C ARG A 79 3.33 0.90 -7.43
N LEU A 80 2.45 -0.03 -7.79
CA LEU A 80 1.77 -0.91 -6.83
C LEU A 80 2.59 -2.19 -6.66
N VAL A 81 2.79 -2.61 -5.42
CA VAL A 81 3.43 -3.90 -5.09
C VAL A 81 2.47 -4.70 -4.23
N TRP A 82 1.95 -5.80 -4.76
CA TRP A 82 1.05 -6.68 -4.02
C TRP A 82 1.85 -7.63 -3.14
N LEU A 83 1.46 -7.76 -1.88
CA LEU A 83 1.95 -8.83 -1.03
C LEU A 83 1.29 -10.15 -1.47
N GLY A 84 1.98 -11.27 -1.18
CA GLY A 84 1.37 -12.60 -1.31
C GLY A 84 0.07 -12.67 -0.52
N ARG A 85 -0.92 -13.43 -1.01
CA ARG A 85 -2.13 -13.69 -0.22
C ARG A 85 -1.71 -14.36 1.09
N SER A 86 -2.22 -13.85 2.21
CA SER A 86 -2.06 -14.57 3.48
C SER A 86 -2.81 -15.88 3.38
N VAL A 87 -2.14 -16.98 3.72
CA VAL A 87 -2.73 -18.33 3.76
C VAL A 87 -2.74 -18.90 5.17
N VAL A 88 -2.30 -18.11 6.15
CA VAL A 88 -2.20 -18.50 7.56
C VAL A 88 -2.92 -17.45 8.40
N ALA A 89 -3.80 -17.91 9.28
CA ALA A 89 -4.39 -17.10 10.32
C ALA A 89 -4.19 -17.81 11.66
N ASP A 90 -3.72 -17.06 12.65
CA ASP A 90 -3.52 -17.53 14.02
C ASP A 90 -4.37 -16.68 14.96
N PHE A 91 -4.78 -17.26 16.09
CA PHE A 91 -5.42 -16.54 17.17
C PHE A 91 -4.36 -16.23 18.22
N GLU A 92 -3.84 -15.01 18.20
CA GLU A 92 -3.07 -14.54 19.34
C GLU A 92 -4.05 -14.35 20.51
N GLN A 93 -3.90 -15.16 21.56
CA GLN A 93 -4.74 -15.06 22.75
C GLN A 93 -4.28 -13.82 23.53
N ALA A 94 -4.94 -12.68 23.31
CA ALA A 94 -4.71 -11.50 24.11
C ALA A 94 -5.24 -11.76 25.53
N GLU A 95 -4.35 -12.05 26.48
CA GLU A 95 -4.69 -12.09 27.90
C GLU A 95 -5.10 -10.67 28.31
N ALA A 96 -6.40 -10.47 28.55
CA ALA A 96 -6.90 -9.22 29.11
C ALA A 96 -6.47 -9.15 30.58
N ALA A 97 -5.52 -8.26 30.86
CA ALA A 97 -5.13 -7.88 32.22
C ALA A 97 -6.20 -7.03 32.92
#